data_AF-A0A8X6JFZ2-F1
#
_entry.id   AF-A0A8X6JFZ2-F1
#
_cell.length_a   1.000
_cell.length_b   1.000
_cell.length_c   1.000
_cell.angle_alpha   90.00
_cell.angle_beta   90.00
_cell.angle_gamma   90.00
#
_symmetry.space_group_name_H-M   'P 1'
#
loop_
_entity.id
_entity.type
_entity.pdbx_description
1 polymer ?
#
loop_
_entity_poly.entity_id
_entity_poly.type
_entity_poly.pdbx_seq_one_letter_code
_entity_poly.pdbx_strand_id
1 'polypeptide(L)'
;MRRFGELESLGIRGDEIDSEHREVIDCYLEEGIVEFCMTEGLADEFSFYLPHHAVVRVDKVSSRLRIVFDGAVYEEGQYSLNDCLKTVINLYTNLFELLIKFRENAVAYIVDM
;
A
#
# COMPACT_ATOMS: atom_id res chain seq x y z
N MET A 1 -2.76 5.26 16.46
CA MET A 1 -2.82 3.78 16.52
C MET A 1 -4.22 3.31 16.90
N ARG A 2 -5.10 3.07 15.92
CA ARG A 2 -6.43 2.46 16.11
C ARG A 2 -6.62 1.37 15.04
N ARG A 3 -5.89 0.25 15.12
CA ARG A 3 -6.03 -0.85 14.13
C ARG A 3 -5.90 -2.27 14.69
N PHE A 4 -5.40 -2.46 15.91
CA PHE A 4 -5.29 -3.81 16.50
C PHE A 4 -6.62 -4.43 16.94
N GLY A 5 -7.62 -3.63 17.34
CA GLY A 5 -8.90 -4.17 17.83
C GLY A 5 -9.77 -4.84 16.75
N GLU A 6 -9.53 -4.55 15.46
CA GLU A 6 -10.29 -5.15 14.36
C GLU A 6 -9.89 -6.61 14.11
N LEU A 7 -8.63 -6.96 14.34
CA LEU A 7 -8.11 -8.32 14.14
C LEU A 7 -8.66 -9.31 15.19
N GLU A 8 -8.78 -8.89 16.45
CA GLU A 8 -9.37 -9.72 17.51
C GLU A 8 -10.86 -10.01 17.25
N SER A 9 -11.59 -9.05 16.67
CA SER A 9 -13.02 -9.21 16.34
C SER A 9 -13.28 -10.20 15.20
N LEU A 10 -12.25 -10.51 14.40
CA LEU A 10 -12.31 -11.44 13.27
C LEU A 10 -11.90 -12.87 13.64
N GLY A 11 -11.45 -13.11 14.88
CA GLY A 11 -11.07 -14.44 15.37
C GLY A 11 -9.84 -15.05 14.70
N ILE A 12 -9.02 -14.22 14.04
CA ILE A 12 -7.81 -14.65 13.34
C ILE A 12 -6.64 -14.65 14.32
N ARG A 13 -5.88 -15.75 14.36
CA ARG A 13 -4.71 -15.86 15.25
C ARG A 13 -3.56 -15.02 14.72
N GLY A 14 -2.86 -14.33 15.61
CA GLY A 14 -1.65 -13.55 15.26
C GLY A 14 -0.61 -14.39 14.49
N ASP A 15 -0.41 -15.64 14.90
CA ASP A 15 0.54 -16.56 14.25
C ASP A 15 0.24 -16.82 12.76
N GLU A 16 -1.05 -16.86 12.38
CA GLU A 16 -1.48 -17.08 10.98
C GLU A 16 -1.22 -15.82 10.14
N ILE A 17 -1.45 -14.65 10.73
CA ILE A 17 -1.18 -13.34 10.10
C ILE A 17 0.31 -13.16 9.88
N ASP A 18 1.15 -13.53 10.84
CA ASP A 18 2.60 -13.40 10.72
C ASP A 18 3.17 -14.30 9.60
N SER A 19 2.62 -15.51 9.42
CA SER A 19 2.99 -16.41 8.32
C SER A 19 2.60 -15.82 6.97
N GLU A 20 1.33 -15.44 6.80
CA GLU A 20 0.84 -14.83 5.56
C GLU A 20 1.56 -13.50 5.25
N HIS A 21 1.90 -12.71 6.29
CA HIS A 21 2.68 -11.48 6.13
C HIS A 21 4.10 -11.76 5.59
N ARG A 22 4.78 -12.79 6.12
CA ARG A 22 6.10 -13.18 5.62
C ARG A 22 6.03 -13.62 4.16
N GLU A 23 5.03 -14.43 3.80
CA GLU A 23 4.83 -14.88 2.42
C GLU A 23 4.66 -13.69 1.45
N VAL A 24 3.91 -12.65 1.84
CA VAL A 24 3.75 -11.45 1.01
C VAL A 24 5.08 -10.69 0.83
N ILE A 25 5.89 -10.57 1.89
CA ILE A 25 7.21 -9.92 1.80
C ILE A 25 8.17 -10.74 0.94
N ASP A 26 8.14 -12.07 1.05
CA ASP A 26 8.96 -12.96 0.24
C ASP A 26 8.58 -12.84 -1.25
N CYS A 27 7.29 -12.74 -1.57
CA CYS A 27 6.84 -12.44 -2.93
C CYS A 27 7.39 -11.09 -3.44
N TYR A 28 7.37 -10.04 -2.61
CA TYR A 28 7.96 -8.75 -3.00
C TYR A 28 9.45 -8.84 -3.28
N LEU A 29 10.17 -9.71 -2.56
CA LEU A 29 11.60 -9.94 -2.77
C LEU A 29 11.85 -10.70 -4.09
N GLU A 30 11.06 -11.74 -4.36
CA GLU A 30 11.13 -12.51 -5.61
C GLU A 30 10.78 -11.68 -6.85
N GLU A 31 9.79 -10.78 -6.72
CA GLU A 31 9.39 -9.84 -7.78
C GLU A 31 10.36 -8.66 -7.94
N GLY A 32 11.33 -8.50 -7.04
CA GLY A 32 12.28 -7.38 -7.06
C GLY A 32 11.66 -6.03 -6.69
N ILE A 33 10.53 -6.04 -5.98
CA ILE A 33 9.88 -4.83 -5.45
C ILE A 33 10.64 -4.31 -4.22
N VAL A 34 11.18 -5.22 -3.40
CA VAL A 34 11.99 -4.89 -2.22
C VAL A 34 13.36 -5.57 -2.30
N GLU A 35 14.34 -4.99 -1.62
CA GLU A 35 15.69 -5.54 -1.50
C GLU A 35 16.18 -5.50 -0.06
N PHE A 36 17.18 -6.32 0.25
CA PHE A 36 17.82 -6.28 1.56
C PHE A 36 18.64 -5.01 1.71
N CYS A 37 18.34 -4.24 2.75
CA CYS A 37 19.07 -3.04 3.10
C CYS A 37 20.35 -3.38 3.87
N MET A 38 21.52 -3.03 3.33
CA MET A 38 22.81 -3.23 4.00
C MET A 38 23.00 -2.18 5.10
N THR A 39 23.15 -2.63 6.34
CA THR A 39 23.20 -1.75 7.53
C THR A 39 24.49 -0.94 7.64
N GLU A 40 25.57 -1.37 6.98
CA GLU A 40 26.92 -0.77 7.10
C GLU A 40 27.04 0.64 6.47
N GLY A 41 26.02 1.14 5.76
CA GLY A 41 25.98 2.49 5.16
C GLY A 41 24.92 3.44 5.74
N LEU A 42 24.04 2.97 6.62
CA LEU A 42 22.87 3.74 7.09
C LEU A 42 23.23 4.90 8.04
N ALA A 43 24.46 4.96 8.53
CA ALA A 43 24.93 6.04 9.40
C ALA A 43 25.19 7.35 8.64
N ASP A 44 25.45 7.29 7.32
CA ASP A 44 25.70 8.45 6.45
C ASP A 44 24.55 8.70 5.44
N GLU A 45 23.58 7.79 5.35
CA GLU A 45 22.40 7.91 4.48
C GLU A 45 21.14 8.33 5.24
N PHE A 46 20.35 9.22 4.63
CA PHE A 46 19.01 9.60 5.08
C PHE A 46 18.05 8.41 4.96
N SER A 47 18.13 7.49 5.91
CA SER A 47 17.26 6.33 6.00
C SER A 47 15.97 6.67 6.75
N PHE A 48 14.85 6.13 6.25
CA PHE A 48 13.53 6.34 6.84
C PHE A 48 12.80 5.00 6.89
N TYR A 49 12.29 4.65 8.06
CA TYR A 49 11.45 3.47 8.21
C TYR A 49 10.01 3.81 7.85
N LEU A 50 9.46 3.16 6.83
CA LEU A 50 8.06 3.33 6.44
C LEU A 50 7.18 2.38 7.28
N PRO A 51 6.34 2.89 8.19
CA PRO A 51 5.49 2.04 9.01
C PRO A 51 4.52 1.25 8.13
N HIS A 52 4.33 -0.03 8.42
CA HIS A 52 3.39 -0.88 7.71
C HIS A 52 2.59 -1.76 8.66
N HIS A 53 1.46 -2.27 8.16
CA HIS A 53 0.61 -3.20 8.88
C HIS A 53 -0.18 -4.08 7.92
N ALA A 54 -0.56 -5.27 8.40
CA ALA A 54 -1.43 -6.18 7.66
C ALA A 54 -2.89 -5.72 7.72
N VAL A 55 -3.58 -5.80 6.58
CA VAL A 55 -5.04 -5.64 6.46
C VAL A 55 -5.60 -6.95 5.92
N VAL A 56 -6.52 -7.54 6.67
CA VAL A 56 -7.16 -8.81 6.31
C VAL A 56 -8.55 -8.57 5.72
N ARG A 57 -8.80 -9.12 4.54
CA ARG A 57 -10.08 -9.10 3.84
C ARG A 57 -10.67 -10.50 3.82
N VAL A 58 -11.65 -10.73 4.68
CA VAL A 58 -12.31 -12.02 4.88
C VAL A 58 -13.16 -12.45 3.68
N ASP A 59 -13.53 -11.51 2.82
CA ASP A 59 -14.39 -11.69 1.64
C ASP A 59 -13.63 -12.11 0.37
N LYS A 60 -12.29 -12.12 0.39
CA LYS A 60 -11.44 -12.36 -0.78
C LYS A 60 -10.63 -13.66 -0.63
N VAL A 61 -10.77 -14.55 -1.61
CA VAL A 61 -10.09 -15.86 -1.63
C VAL A 61 -8.61 -15.76 -2.06
N SER A 62 -8.25 -14.86 -2.97
CA SER A 62 -6.91 -14.80 -3.58
C SER A 62 -5.95 -13.75 -3.01
N SER A 63 -6.45 -12.78 -2.23
CA SER A 63 -5.62 -11.74 -1.59
C SER A 63 -6.19 -11.39 -0.22
N ARG A 64 -6.26 -12.43 0.63
CA ARG A 64 -6.81 -12.36 1.99
C ARG A 64 -6.04 -11.38 2.86
N LEU A 65 -4.71 -11.34 2.76
CA LEU A 65 -3.86 -10.39 3.48
C LEU A 65 -3.17 -9.43 2.51
N ARG A 66 -3.10 -8.15 2.90
CA ARG A 66 -2.33 -7.12 2.20
C ARG A 66 -1.51 -6.30 3.20
N ILE A 67 -0.30 -5.96 2.83
CA ILE A 67 0.55 -5.05 3.62
C ILE A 67 0.28 -3.62 3.15
N VAL A 68 -0.05 -2.74 4.09
CA VAL A 68 -0.31 -1.33 3.84
C VAL A 68 0.77 -0.50 4.52
N PHE A 69 1.50 0.25 3.69
CA PHE A 69 2.51 1.21 4.12
C PHE A 69 1.88 2.59 4.37
N ASP A 70 2.24 3.23 5.47
CA ASP A 70 1.70 4.53 5.87
C ASP A 70 2.69 5.66 5.56
N GLY A 71 2.55 6.24 4.36
CA GLY A 71 3.38 7.36 3.90
C GLY A 71 3.08 8.71 4.56
N ALA A 72 2.06 8.79 5.42
CA ALA A 72 1.70 10.02 6.13
C ALA A 72 2.29 10.11 7.54
N VAL A 73 2.91 9.04 8.03
CA VAL A 73 3.58 9.07 9.34
C VAL A 73 4.84 9.92 9.25
N TYR A 74 5.05 10.74 10.28
CA TYR A 74 6.24 11.56 10.46
C TYR A 74 6.77 11.40 11.89
N GLU A 75 8.07 11.56 12.06
CA GLU A 75 8.70 11.71 13.38
C GLU A 75 8.73 13.18 13.79
N GLU A 76 8.83 13.45 15.10
CA GLU A 76 8.83 14.82 15.61
C GLU A 76 9.98 15.64 15.00
N GLY A 77 9.64 16.69 14.26
CA GLY A 77 10.62 17.52 13.56
C GLY A 77 11.03 17.05 12.16
N GLN A 78 10.42 15.97 11.64
CA GLN A 78 10.63 15.48 10.27
C GLN A 78 9.38 15.61 9.40
N TYR A 79 9.57 15.52 8.08
CA TYR A 79 8.50 15.47 7.08
C TYR A 79 8.07 14.02 6.81
N SER A 80 6.79 13.79 6.50
CA SER A 80 6.34 12.48 6.05
C SER A 80 6.83 12.20 4.62
N LEU A 81 6.79 10.93 4.20
CA LEU A 81 7.10 10.57 2.82
C LEU A 81 6.22 11.36 1.84
N ASN A 82 4.92 11.49 2.14
CA ASN A 82 3.97 12.22 1.29
C ASN A 82 4.33 13.71 1.14
N ASP A 83 4.91 14.34 2.15
CA ASP A 83 5.33 15.75 2.09
C ASP A 83 6.60 15.93 1.24
N CYS A 84 7.47 14.91 1.22
CA CYS A 84 8.72 14.91 0.45
C CYS A 84 8.49 14.58 -1.04
N LEU A 85 7.37 13.94 -1.39
CA LEU A 85 7.04 13.59 -2.76
C LEU A 85 6.54 14.82 -3.53
N LYS A 86 7.13 15.06 -4.71
CA LYS A 86 6.69 16.15 -5.59
C LYS A 86 5.27 15.89 -6.07
N THR A 87 4.35 16.81 -5.72
CA THR A 87 3.01 16.81 -6.30
C THR A 87 3.10 17.08 -7.81
N VAL A 88 2.62 16.13 -8.61
CA VAL A 88 2.50 16.29 -10.06
C VAL A 88 1.11 16.83 -10.38
N ILE A 89 0.99 17.54 -11.51
CA ILE A 89 -0.32 17.94 -12.04
C ILE A 89 -1.23 16.71 -12.20
N ASN A 90 -2.52 16.90 -11.92
CA ASN A 90 -3.50 15.84 -12.10
C ASN A 90 -3.66 15.55 -13.61
N LEU A 91 -3.23 14.37 -14.05
CA LEU A 91 -3.33 13.92 -15.44
C LEU A 91 -4.64 13.18 -15.73
N TYR A 92 -5.47 12.92 -14.71
CA TYR A 92 -6.75 12.24 -14.90
C TYR A 92 -7.76 13.17 -15.59
N THR A 93 -8.48 12.63 -16.57
CA THR A 93 -9.62 13.32 -17.17
C THR A 93 -10.71 13.53 -16.12
N ASN A 94 -11.42 14.66 -16.20
CA ASN A 94 -12.55 14.92 -15.32
C ASN A 94 -13.59 13.77 -15.44
N LEU A 95 -14.02 13.22 -14.31
CA LEU A 95 -14.94 12.08 -14.30
C LEU A 95 -16.26 12.40 -15.02
N PHE A 96 -16.80 13.61 -14.90
CA PHE A 96 -18.02 14.00 -15.60
C PHE A 96 -17.80 14.04 -17.12
N GLU A 97 -16.67 14.58 -17.56
CA GLU A 97 -16.32 14.61 -18.99
C GLU A 97 -16.16 13.18 -19.54
N LEU A 98 -15.51 12.30 -18.78
CA LEU A 98 -15.38 10.89 -19.13
C LEU A 98 -16.75 10.21 -19.27
N LEU A 99 -17.65 10.42 -18.28
CA LEU A 99 -19.00 9.84 -18.30
C LEU A 99 -19.86 10.36 -19.46
N ILE A 100 -19.70 11.63 -19.86
CA ILE A 100 -20.39 12.19 -21.03
C ILE A 100 -19.88 11.50 -22.31
N LYS A 101 -18.57 11.41 -22.51
CA LYS A 101 -17.96 10.72 -23.67
C LYS A 101 -18.37 9.25 -23.76
N PHE A 102 -18.51 8.58 -22.62
CA PHE A 102 -19.00 7.21 -22.54
C PHE A 102 -20.43 7.05 -23.08
N ARG A 103 -21.25 8.11 -23.07
CA ARG A 103 -22.63 8.10 -23.58
C ARG A 103 -22.75 8.57 -25.03
N GLU A 104 -21.72 9.17 -25.61
CA GLU A 104 -21.74 9.68 -26.99
C GLU A 104 -21.78 8.55 -28.03
N ASN A 105 -21.26 7.38 -27.69
CA ASN A 105 -21.17 6.24 -28.60
C ASN A 105 -22.06 5.09 -28.11
N ALA A 106 -22.61 4.32 -29.05
CA ALA A 106 -23.46 3.15 -28.73
C ALA A 106 -22.70 2.00 -28.05
N VAL A 107 -21.37 2.01 -28.14
CA VAL A 107 -20.49 0.97 -27.58
C VAL A 107 -19.31 1.66 -26.88
N ALA A 108 -18.97 1.18 -25.68
CA ALA A 108 -17.82 1.62 -24.92
C ALA A 108 -17.06 0.41 -24.37
N TYR A 109 -15.73 0.55 -24.23
CA TYR A 109 -14.86 -0.46 -23.65
C TYR A 109 -14.33 0.03 -22.31
N ILE A 110 -14.27 -0.88 -21.34
CA ILE A 110 -13.72 -0.63 -20.01
C ILE A 110 -12.60 -1.65 -19.80
N VAL A 111 -11.45 -1.18 -19.37
CA VAL A 111 -10.27 -1.99 -19.04
C VAL A 111 -9.81 -1.54 -17.67
N ASP A 112 -9.53 -2.50 -16.79
CA ASP A 112 -8.83 -2.26 -15.53
C ASP A 112 -7.33 -2.35 -15.81
N MET A 113 -6.55 -1.35 -15.38
CA MET A 113 -5.11 -1.26 -15.62
C MET A 113 -4.33 -1.53 -14.35
#